data_AF-A9F0T7-F1
#
_entry.id   AF-A9F0T7-F1
#
_cell.length_a   1.000
_cell.length_b   1.000
_cell.length_c   1.000
_cell.angle_alpha   90.00
_cell.angle_beta   90.00
_cell.angle_gamma   90.00
#
_symmetry.space_group_name_H-M   'P 1'
#
loop_
_entity.id
_entity.type
_entity.pdbx_description
1 polymer ?
#
loop_
_entity_poly.entity_id
_entity_poly.type
_entity_poly.pdbx_seq_one_letter_code
_entity_poly.pdbx_strand_id
1 'polypeptide(L)'
;MKHFYHTMPMGALVCGLVAGGISLSAPAQAQALEFGVYEGESCPAGYTPLTPLDAFWTFLTRCDELPYSGVFRIADGSSIDGPWNNCQQHGSDTRELDYILCKPNYQLFDIDGTTFAVVRGGDQCLEGFEHVDFATASAYSDEICTHVGYWGIARIGGGGSIDGVGYGCGVRATDSRELGDAICVEIE
;
A
#
# COMPACT_ATOMS: atom_id res chain seq x y z
N MET A 1 -19.29 2.77 -11.83
CA MET A 1 -18.39 1.87 -11.09
C MET A 1 -18.40 0.50 -11.75
N LYS A 2 -17.32 0.11 -12.43
CA LYS A 2 -17.14 -1.24 -12.99
C LYS A 2 -15.85 -1.78 -12.41
N HIS A 3 -15.96 -2.60 -11.37
CA HIS A 3 -14.85 -3.41 -10.88
C HIS A 3 -14.67 -4.59 -11.85
N PHE A 4 -13.53 -4.66 -12.52
CA PHE A 4 -13.13 -5.85 -13.25
C PHE A 4 -12.30 -6.73 -12.31
N TYR A 5 -12.96 -7.68 -11.65
CA TYR A 5 -12.29 -8.83 -11.05
C TYR A 5 -12.19 -9.92 -12.11
N HIS A 6 -10.98 -10.29 -12.51
CA HIS A 6 -10.74 -11.54 -13.24
C HIS A 6 -9.91 -12.49 -12.37
N THR A 7 -10.60 -13.40 -11.71
CA THR A 7 -10.02 -14.65 -11.20
C THR A 7 -9.73 -15.55 -12.41
N MET A 8 -8.48 -15.99 -12.57
CA MET A 8 -8.15 -17.13 -13.44
C MET A 8 -7.22 -18.13 -12.74
N PRO A 9 -7.35 -19.43 -13.06
CA PRO A 9 -6.84 -20.52 -12.25
C PRO A 9 -5.40 -20.90 -12.62
N MET A 10 -4.59 -21.25 -11.61
CA MET A 10 -3.22 -21.72 -11.78
C MET A 10 -3.19 -23.11 -12.45
N GLY A 11 -2.85 -23.15 -13.74
CA GLY A 11 -2.38 -24.36 -14.42
C GLY A 11 -0.85 -24.43 -14.33
N ALA A 12 -0.32 -25.28 -13.45
CA ALA A 12 1.11 -25.52 -13.35
C ALA A 12 1.62 -26.33 -14.55
N LEU A 13 2.45 -25.72 -15.39
CA LEU A 13 3.15 -26.38 -16.49
C LEU A 13 4.63 -26.49 -16.12
N VAL A 14 5.04 -27.68 -15.69
CA VAL A 14 6.44 -28.00 -15.36
C VAL A 14 7.18 -28.29 -16.67
N CYS A 15 7.99 -27.34 -17.13
CA CYS A 15 9.02 -27.56 -18.14
C CYS A 15 10.39 -27.55 -17.45
N GLY A 16 11.01 -28.73 -17.36
CA GLY A 16 12.39 -28.86 -16.94
C GLY A 16 13.36 -28.58 -18.09
N LEU A 17 14.43 -27.86 -17.81
CA LEU A 17 15.70 -27.92 -18.55
C LEU A 17 16.83 -27.40 -17.65
N VAL A 18 17.80 -28.28 -17.40
CA VAL A 18 19.04 -27.98 -16.67
C VAL A 18 20.06 -27.49 -17.68
N ALA A 19 20.54 -26.26 -17.53
CA ALA A 19 21.79 -25.80 -18.10
C ALA A 19 22.42 -24.80 -17.13
N GLY A 20 23.69 -25.03 -16.78
CA GLY A 20 24.45 -24.18 -15.87
C GLY A 20 24.56 -22.75 -16.37
N GLY A 21 23.68 -21.90 -15.86
CA GLY A 21 23.85 -20.45 -15.84
C GLY A 21 24.02 -20.06 -14.39
N ILE A 22 24.93 -19.11 -14.13
CA ILE A 22 24.93 -18.38 -12.86
C ILE A 22 23.51 -17.84 -12.73
N SER A 23 22.74 -18.41 -11.80
CA SER A 23 21.41 -17.92 -11.49
C SER A 23 21.61 -16.53 -10.90
N LEU A 24 21.60 -15.51 -11.76
CA LEU A 24 21.12 -14.19 -11.38
C LEU A 24 19.65 -14.42 -11.02
N SER A 25 19.42 -14.94 -9.81
CA SER A 25 18.12 -14.89 -9.20
C SER A 25 17.71 -13.43 -9.29
N ALA A 26 16.61 -13.15 -9.99
CA ALA A 26 15.94 -11.89 -9.81
C ALA A 26 15.90 -11.63 -8.30
N PRO A 27 16.31 -10.44 -7.82
CA PRO A 27 16.25 -10.16 -6.40
C PRO A 27 14.83 -10.49 -5.94
N ALA A 28 14.68 -10.99 -4.71
CA ALA A 28 13.40 -11.42 -4.10
C ALA A 28 12.29 -10.33 -4.08
N GLN A 29 12.57 -9.17 -4.67
CA GLN A 29 11.73 -8.00 -4.87
C GLN A 29 11.01 -7.98 -6.23
N ALA A 30 11.29 -8.90 -7.16
CA ALA A 30 10.57 -9.00 -8.44
C ALA A 30 9.23 -9.74 -8.32
N GLN A 31 8.53 -9.59 -7.20
CA GLN A 31 7.15 -10.05 -7.09
C GLN A 31 6.23 -8.97 -7.64
N ALA A 32 5.30 -9.38 -8.50
CA ALA A 32 4.27 -8.49 -9.03
C ALA A 32 3.55 -7.80 -7.87
N LEU A 33 3.71 -6.50 -7.78
CA LEU A 33 3.12 -5.70 -6.72
C LEU A 33 1.61 -5.55 -7.00
N GLU A 34 0.79 -5.62 -5.95
CA GLU A 34 -0.61 -5.22 -6.05
C GLU A 34 -0.70 -3.72 -6.28
N PHE A 35 -1.48 -3.32 -7.29
CA PHE A 35 -1.68 -1.91 -7.62
C PHE A 35 -3.13 -1.65 -8.03
N GLY A 36 -3.55 -0.40 -7.88
CA GLY A 36 -4.79 0.12 -8.43
C GLY A 36 -4.55 1.36 -9.29
N VAL A 37 -5.45 1.59 -10.23
CA VAL A 37 -5.52 2.83 -11.03
C VAL A 37 -6.59 3.72 -10.41
N TYR A 38 -6.22 4.93 -10.04
CA TYR A 38 -7.11 5.90 -9.40
C TYR A 38 -7.16 7.19 -10.22
N GLU A 39 -8.32 7.85 -10.22
CA GLU A 39 -8.48 9.17 -10.83
C GLU A 39 -7.96 10.27 -9.88
N GLY A 40 -7.27 11.26 -10.44
CA GLY A 40 -6.73 12.41 -9.72
C GLY A 40 -5.22 12.37 -9.47
N GLU A 41 -4.75 13.29 -8.62
CA GLU A 41 -3.32 13.53 -8.41
C GLU A 41 -2.73 12.84 -7.17
N SER A 42 -3.57 12.31 -6.29
CA SER A 42 -3.15 11.67 -5.04
C SER A 42 -3.81 10.32 -4.85
N CYS A 43 -3.11 9.45 -4.13
CA CYS A 43 -3.67 8.16 -3.73
C CYS A 43 -4.69 8.32 -2.60
N PRO A 44 -5.70 7.44 -2.54
CA PRO A 44 -6.63 7.41 -1.40
C PRO A 44 -5.91 7.02 -0.11
N ALA A 45 -6.60 7.20 1.02
CA ALA A 45 -6.11 6.82 2.35
C ALA A 45 -5.64 5.36 2.37
N GLY A 46 -4.47 5.13 2.97
CA GLY A 46 -3.82 3.82 3.01
C GLY A 46 -3.17 3.36 1.72
N TYR A 47 -3.12 4.18 0.68
CA TYR A 47 -2.37 3.89 -0.52
C TYR A 47 -1.28 4.93 -0.74
N THR A 48 -0.20 4.53 -1.40
CA THR A 48 0.91 5.42 -1.77
C THR A 48 1.22 5.27 -3.26
N PRO A 49 1.73 6.30 -3.95
CA PRO A 49 2.09 6.16 -5.36
C PRO A 49 3.13 5.06 -5.55
N LEU A 50 3.05 4.32 -6.66
CA LEU A 50 4.12 3.41 -7.04
C LEU A 50 5.42 4.19 -7.21
N THR A 51 6.55 3.69 -6.71
CA THR A 51 7.84 4.29 -7.04
C THR A 51 8.22 3.96 -8.50
N PRO A 52 9.13 4.72 -9.13
CA PRO A 52 9.66 4.35 -10.45
C PRO A 52 10.21 2.92 -10.50
N LEU A 53 10.83 2.46 -9.42
CA LEU A 53 11.34 1.10 -9.31
C LEU A 53 10.21 0.06 -9.24
N ASP A 54 9.16 0.31 -8.44
CA ASP A 54 7.99 -0.58 -8.37
C ASP A 54 7.29 -0.68 -9.74
N ALA A 55 7.09 0.47 -10.39
CA ALA A 55 6.48 0.54 -11.71
C ALA A 55 7.33 -0.20 -12.74
N PHE A 56 8.66 -0.10 -12.66
CA PHE A 56 9.56 -0.78 -13.60
C PHE A 56 9.37 -2.28 -13.51
N TRP A 57 9.53 -2.86 -12.32
CA TRP A 57 9.41 -4.30 -12.15
C TRP A 57 8.01 -4.82 -12.42
N THR A 58 6.98 -4.07 -12.04
CA THR A 58 5.57 -4.48 -12.25
C THR A 58 5.23 -4.53 -13.74
N PHE A 59 5.56 -3.47 -14.49
CA PHE A 59 5.11 -3.33 -15.88
C PHE A 59 6.07 -3.92 -16.92
N LEU A 60 7.22 -4.47 -16.49
CA LEU A 60 8.02 -5.34 -17.35
C LEU A 60 7.24 -6.56 -17.85
N THR A 61 6.30 -7.09 -17.06
CA THR A 61 5.52 -8.28 -17.42
C THR A 61 4.00 -8.08 -17.40
N ARG A 62 3.52 -6.93 -16.91
CA ARG A 62 2.08 -6.64 -16.73
C ARG A 62 1.64 -5.37 -17.45
N CYS A 63 2.39 -4.94 -18.47
CA CYS A 63 2.10 -3.70 -19.20
C CYS A 63 0.68 -3.70 -19.78
N ASP A 64 0.21 -4.85 -20.25
CA ASP A 64 -1.11 -5.10 -20.82
C ASP A 64 -2.27 -4.94 -19.83
N GLU A 65 -2.00 -4.89 -18.52
CA GLU A 65 -3.02 -4.63 -17.50
C GLU A 65 -3.38 -3.14 -17.37
N LEU A 66 -2.55 -2.24 -17.90
CA LEU A 66 -2.85 -0.82 -17.92
C LEU A 66 -3.83 -0.46 -19.05
N PRO A 67 -4.73 0.53 -18.85
CA PRO A 67 -5.53 1.09 -19.93
C PRO A 67 -4.66 1.46 -21.16
N TYR A 68 -5.08 0.96 -22.32
CA TYR A 68 -4.25 0.91 -23.53
C TYR A 68 -3.54 2.23 -23.86
N SER A 69 -4.25 3.36 -23.85
CA SER A 69 -3.75 4.69 -24.19
C SER A 69 -3.47 5.61 -22.99
N GLY A 70 -3.47 5.06 -21.78
CA GLY A 70 -3.35 5.85 -20.56
C GLY A 70 -1.95 6.43 -20.36
N VAL A 71 -1.87 7.43 -19.49
CA VAL A 71 -0.64 7.94 -18.90
C VAL A 71 -0.92 8.09 -17.41
N PHE A 72 -0.08 7.48 -16.59
CA PHE A 72 -0.35 7.33 -15.18
C PHE A 72 0.78 7.95 -14.36
N ARG A 73 0.39 8.81 -13.42
CA ARG A 73 1.29 9.37 -12.42
C ARG A 73 1.82 8.26 -11.52
N ILE A 74 3.10 8.35 -11.19
CA ILE A 74 3.78 7.56 -10.16
C ILE A 74 4.56 8.54 -9.26
N ALA A 75 5.27 8.03 -8.25
CA ALA A 75 5.97 8.86 -7.26
C ALA A 75 7.02 9.79 -7.91
N ASP A 76 7.49 10.77 -7.12
CA ASP A 76 8.61 11.65 -7.46
C ASP A 76 8.41 12.46 -8.76
N GLY A 77 7.15 12.78 -9.10
CA GLY A 77 6.82 13.53 -10.31
C GLY A 77 7.02 12.74 -11.60
N SER A 78 7.15 11.42 -11.50
CA SER A 78 7.34 10.53 -12.65
C SER A 78 5.99 10.04 -13.20
N SER A 79 6.02 9.43 -14.39
CA SER A 79 4.86 8.79 -14.99
C SER A 79 5.24 7.51 -15.74
N ILE A 80 4.24 6.71 -16.07
CA ILE A 80 4.35 5.59 -17.00
C ILE A 80 3.20 5.64 -18.01
N ASP A 81 3.51 5.41 -19.28
CA ASP A 81 2.48 5.29 -20.31
C ASP A 81 1.80 3.90 -20.27
N GLY A 82 0.66 3.75 -20.95
CA GLY A 82 0.04 2.45 -21.19
C GLY A 82 0.71 1.64 -22.32
N PRO A 83 0.13 0.50 -22.69
CA PRO A 83 0.62 -0.38 -23.76
C PRO A 83 0.91 0.31 -25.09
N TRP A 84 0.13 1.33 -25.45
CA TRP A 84 0.29 2.07 -26.72
C TRP A 84 1.70 2.65 -26.91
N ASN A 85 2.38 2.99 -25.81
CA ASN A 85 3.75 3.46 -25.80
C ASN A 85 4.67 2.52 -24.99
N ASN A 86 4.39 1.22 -25.05
CA ASN A 86 5.19 0.13 -24.46
C ASN A 86 5.52 0.33 -22.97
N CYS A 87 4.61 0.93 -22.20
CA CYS A 87 4.83 1.24 -20.79
C CYS A 87 6.13 2.01 -20.50
N GLN A 88 6.45 2.97 -21.38
CA GLN A 88 7.58 3.85 -21.20
C GLN A 88 7.43 4.68 -19.93
N GLN A 89 8.48 4.73 -19.10
CA GLN A 89 8.55 5.59 -17.92
C GLN A 89 9.24 6.92 -18.21
N HIS A 90 8.76 7.96 -17.53
CA HIS A 90 9.27 9.32 -17.62
C HIS A 90 9.59 9.84 -16.20
N GLY A 91 10.82 10.28 -15.97
CA GLY A 91 11.31 10.66 -14.63
C GLY A 91 10.93 12.07 -14.13
N SER A 92 10.26 12.88 -14.95
CA SER A 92 9.87 14.26 -14.63
C SER A 92 8.77 14.69 -15.60
N ASP A 93 7.58 14.13 -15.40
CA ASP A 93 6.45 14.39 -16.27
C ASP A 93 5.71 15.65 -15.83
N THR A 94 5.78 16.69 -16.67
CA THR A 94 5.10 17.97 -16.43
C THR A 94 3.70 18.03 -17.03
N ARG A 95 3.22 16.93 -17.64
CA ARG A 95 1.86 16.85 -18.17
C ARG A 95 0.85 16.86 -17.01
N GLU A 96 -0.34 17.40 -17.26
CA GLU A 96 -1.51 17.18 -16.41
C GLU A 96 -2.00 15.74 -16.66
N LEU A 97 -2.05 14.94 -15.59
CA LEU A 97 -2.36 13.52 -15.65
C LEU A 97 -3.61 13.24 -14.84
N ASP A 98 -4.57 12.57 -15.46
CA ASP A 98 -5.87 12.26 -14.86
C ASP A 98 -5.83 11.05 -13.93
N TYR A 99 -4.78 10.24 -14.00
CA TYR A 99 -4.69 8.98 -13.26
C TYR A 99 -3.37 8.84 -12.51
N ILE A 100 -3.42 8.12 -11.40
CA ILE A 100 -2.28 7.75 -10.57
C ILE A 100 -2.31 6.25 -10.29
N LEU A 101 -1.12 5.63 -10.28
CA LEU A 101 -0.96 4.25 -9.85
C LEU A 101 -0.58 4.22 -8.38
N CYS A 102 -1.40 3.52 -7.60
CA CYS A 102 -1.21 3.43 -6.16
C CYS A 102 -1.07 1.98 -5.71
N LYS A 103 -0.25 1.77 -4.69
CA LYS A 103 -0.05 0.50 -4.01
C LYS A 103 -0.53 0.57 -2.57
N PRO A 104 -1.00 -0.54 -1.98
CA PRO A 104 -1.30 -0.61 -0.56
C PRO A 104 -0.12 -0.11 0.29
N ASN A 105 -0.42 0.72 1.28
CA ASN A 105 0.48 1.22 2.31
C ASN A 105 -0.17 1.03 3.69
N TYR A 106 -0.72 -0.17 3.90
CA TYR A 106 -1.33 -0.57 5.15
C TYR A 106 -0.97 -2.03 5.49
N GLN A 107 -1.19 -2.41 6.73
CA GLN A 107 -1.11 -3.79 7.19
C GLN A 107 -2.42 -4.15 7.90
N LEU A 108 -3.09 -5.21 7.46
CA LEU A 108 -4.22 -5.79 8.19
C LEU A 108 -3.74 -6.83 9.19
N PHE A 109 -4.43 -6.93 10.32
CA PHE A 109 -4.18 -7.93 11.37
C PHE A 109 -5.45 -8.15 12.20
N ASP A 110 -5.56 -9.31 12.83
CA ASP A 110 -6.74 -9.69 13.62
C ASP A 110 -6.39 -9.85 15.09
N ILE A 111 -7.25 -9.32 15.96
CA ILE A 111 -7.20 -9.56 17.41
C ILE A 111 -8.59 -10.05 17.82
N ASP A 112 -8.66 -11.27 18.37
CA ASP A 112 -9.91 -11.89 18.85
C ASP A 112 -11.08 -11.90 17.84
N GLY A 113 -10.76 -11.96 16.54
CA GLY A 113 -11.75 -11.99 15.46
C GLY A 113 -12.21 -10.60 14.99
N THR A 114 -11.63 -9.53 15.52
CA THR A 114 -11.81 -8.16 15.03
C THR A 114 -10.65 -7.79 14.12
N THR A 115 -10.96 -7.31 12.92
CA THR A 115 -9.97 -6.85 11.94
C THR A 115 -9.50 -5.43 12.26
N PHE A 116 -8.19 -5.26 12.33
CA PHE A 116 -7.52 -3.97 12.48
C PHE A 116 -6.65 -3.67 11.26
N ALA A 117 -6.36 -2.39 11.07
CA ALA A 117 -5.42 -1.92 10.06
C ALA A 117 -4.42 -0.92 10.66
N VAL A 118 -3.15 -1.05 10.32
CA VAL A 118 -2.17 0.03 10.45
C VAL A 118 -2.03 0.70 9.11
N VAL A 119 -2.58 1.91 8.97
CA VAL A 119 -2.40 2.75 7.78
C VAL A 119 -1.11 3.54 7.94
N ARG A 120 -0.26 3.53 6.91
CA ARG A 120 1.04 4.21 6.91
C ARG A 120 1.00 5.48 6.08
N GLY A 121 1.73 6.49 6.53
CA GLY A 121 1.87 7.76 5.80
C GLY A 121 0.60 8.61 5.74
N GLY A 122 -0.35 8.44 6.67
CA GLY A 122 -1.54 9.26 6.80
C GLY A 122 -2.27 9.06 8.13
N ASP A 123 -3.18 9.99 8.45
CA ASP A 123 -4.02 9.97 9.65
C ASP A 123 -5.49 9.59 9.35
N GLN A 124 -5.74 9.01 8.17
CA GLN A 124 -7.06 8.60 7.70
C GLN A 124 -7.13 7.08 7.63
N CYS A 125 -8.30 6.54 7.90
CA CYS A 125 -8.57 5.11 7.77
C CYS A 125 -8.96 4.70 6.35
N LEU A 126 -8.80 3.40 6.07
CA LEU A 126 -9.30 2.77 4.85
C LEU A 126 -10.83 2.90 4.78
N GLU A 127 -11.39 2.81 3.57
CA GLU A 127 -12.84 2.66 3.42
C GLU A 127 -13.32 1.39 4.15
N GLY A 128 -14.43 1.48 4.88
CA GLY A 128 -14.94 0.40 5.72
C GLY A 128 -14.26 0.27 7.09
N PHE A 129 -13.30 1.15 7.40
CA PHE A 129 -12.62 1.21 8.69
C PHE A 129 -12.81 2.57 9.34
N GLU A 130 -12.77 2.60 10.66
CA GLU A 130 -12.70 3.84 11.43
C GLU A 130 -11.53 3.81 12.39
N HIS A 131 -11.19 4.96 12.98
CA HIS A 131 -10.13 5.00 13.97
C HIS A 131 -10.51 4.17 15.19
N VAL A 132 -9.59 3.32 15.66
CA VAL A 132 -9.78 2.61 16.93
C VAL A 132 -9.96 3.61 18.07
N ASP A 133 -10.93 3.41 18.96
CA ASP A 133 -11.13 4.30 20.10
C ASP A 133 -10.04 4.08 21.18
N PHE A 134 -9.93 5.02 22.12
CA PHE A 134 -8.93 4.96 23.20
C PHE A 134 -9.09 3.75 24.13
N ALA A 135 -10.31 3.33 24.44
CA ALA A 135 -10.54 2.20 25.33
C ALA A 135 -10.10 0.90 24.66
N THR A 136 -10.47 0.70 23.39
CA THR A 136 -10.06 -0.45 22.59
C THR A 136 -8.55 -0.47 22.38
N ALA A 137 -7.94 0.66 22.02
CA ALA A 137 -6.49 0.77 21.88
C ALA A 137 -5.73 0.47 23.19
N SER A 138 -6.28 0.87 24.33
CA SER A 138 -5.69 0.59 25.65
C SER A 138 -5.86 -0.86 26.08
N ALA A 139 -6.96 -1.51 25.70
CA ALA A 139 -7.23 -2.91 26.04
C ALA A 139 -6.30 -3.87 25.28
N TYR A 140 -5.97 -3.54 24.03
CA TYR A 140 -5.14 -4.35 23.14
C TYR A 140 -3.79 -3.68 22.83
N SER A 141 -3.26 -2.87 23.76
CA SER A 141 -2.08 -2.05 23.49
C SER A 141 -0.86 -2.88 23.14
N ASP A 142 -0.67 -4.01 23.82
CA ASP A 142 0.50 -4.88 23.68
C ASP A 142 0.49 -5.59 22.31
N GLU A 143 -0.68 -5.95 21.80
CA GLU A 143 -0.84 -6.57 20.48
C GLU A 143 -0.72 -5.51 19.37
N ILE A 144 -1.49 -4.42 19.45
CA ILE A 144 -1.54 -3.37 18.42
C ILE A 144 -0.16 -2.72 18.23
N CYS A 145 0.58 -2.44 19.31
CA CYS A 145 1.86 -1.72 19.20
C CYS A 145 2.94 -2.49 18.43
N THR A 146 2.81 -3.81 18.29
CA THR A 146 3.73 -4.62 17.47
C THR A 146 3.60 -4.30 15.97
N HIS A 147 2.44 -3.78 15.57
CA HIS A 147 2.13 -3.42 14.18
C HIS A 147 2.42 -1.96 13.87
N VAL A 148 2.50 -1.06 14.87
CA VAL A 148 2.82 0.37 14.67
C VAL A 148 4.27 0.57 14.19
N GLY A 149 5.12 -0.46 14.26
CA GLY A 149 6.55 -0.36 13.95
C GLY A 149 7.34 0.11 15.17
N TYR A 150 8.63 -0.24 15.23
CA TYR A 150 9.39 -0.19 16.49
C TYR A 150 9.43 1.21 17.14
N TRP A 151 9.61 2.27 16.35
CA TRP A 151 9.57 3.67 16.81
C TRP A 151 8.38 4.44 16.21
N GLY A 152 7.36 3.73 15.74
CA GLY A 152 6.18 4.36 15.17
C GLY A 152 5.30 5.00 16.24
N ILE A 153 4.49 5.96 15.83
CA ILE A 153 3.42 6.54 16.63
C ILE A 153 2.24 6.73 15.70
N ALA A 154 1.14 6.07 16.02
CA ALA A 154 -0.05 6.05 15.17
C ALA A 154 -1.21 6.79 15.83
N ARG A 155 -1.98 7.50 15.01
CA ARG A 155 -3.23 8.15 15.35
C ARG A 155 -4.27 7.11 15.75
N ILE A 156 -5.03 7.42 16.79
CA ILE A 156 -6.27 6.71 17.17
C ILE A 156 -7.42 7.71 17.31
N GLY A 157 -8.62 7.22 17.56
CA GLY A 157 -9.84 8.00 17.67
C GLY A 157 -9.79 9.06 18.77
N GLY A 158 -10.61 10.10 18.64
CA GLY A 158 -10.67 11.20 19.61
C GLY A 158 -9.40 12.07 19.66
N GLY A 159 -8.52 11.97 18.65
CA GLY A 159 -7.25 12.69 18.60
C GLY A 159 -6.15 12.07 19.47
N GLY A 160 -6.32 10.82 19.90
CA GLY A 160 -5.32 10.10 20.68
C GLY A 160 -4.14 9.60 19.84
N SER A 161 -3.25 8.84 20.50
CA SER A 161 -2.20 8.07 19.83
C SER A 161 -1.85 6.77 20.53
N ILE A 162 -1.23 5.85 19.81
CA ILE A 162 -0.55 4.67 20.34
C ILE A 162 0.89 4.62 19.83
N ASP A 163 1.82 4.33 20.73
CA ASP A 163 3.23 4.18 20.41
C ASP A 163 3.59 2.74 20.03
N GLY A 164 4.63 2.58 19.23
CA GLY A 164 5.26 1.29 18.97
C GLY A 164 6.04 0.72 20.17
N VAL A 165 6.43 -0.54 20.02
CA VAL A 165 7.14 -1.32 21.06
C VAL A 165 8.40 -0.66 21.62
N GLY A 166 9.18 0.07 20.81
CA GLY A 166 10.39 0.75 21.25
C GLY A 166 10.14 1.89 22.24
N TYR A 167 8.92 2.45 22.23
CA TYR A 167 8.46 3.45 23.19
C TYR A 167 7.62 2.85 24.33
N GLY A 168 7.48 1.53 24.38
CA GLY A 168 6.77 0.82 25.47
C GLY A 168 5.26 0.75 25.31
N CYS A 169 4.73 0.83 24.08
CA CYS A 169 3.31 0.61 23.78
C CYS A 169 2.36 1.59 24.50
N GLY A 170 2.81 2.83 24.74
CA GLY A 170 2.02 3.85 25.43
C GLY A 170 0.81 4.31 24.60
N VAL A 171 -0.36 4.35 25.23
CA VAL A 171 -1.59 4.88 24.62
C VAL A 171 -1.95 6.22 25.28
N ARG A 172 -2.34 7.21 24.47
CA ARG A 172 -2.72 8.55 24.92
C ARG A 172 -4.10 8.89 24.39
N ALA A 173 -4.95 9.43 25.26
CA ALA A 173 -6.29 9.88 24.87
C ALA A 173 -6.25 11.16 24.00
N THR A 174 -5.15 11.90 24.02
CA THR A 174 -4.97 13.11 23.21
C THR A 174 -3.50 13.29 22.85
N ASP A 175 -3.26 13.63 21.58
CA ASP A 175 -1.93 13.87 21.03
C ASP A 175 -2.00 14.94 19.95
N SER A 176 -1.41 16.11 20.21
CA SER A 176 -1.44 17.26 19.31
C SER A 176 -0.38 17.23 18.21
N ARG A 177 0.48 16.21 18.18
CA ARG A 177 1.48 16.05 17.12
C ARG A 177 0.80 15.70 15.80
N GLU A 178 1.37 16.12 14.69
CA GLU A 178 1.04 15.55 13.38
C GLU A 178 1.69 14.15 13.32
N LEU A 179 0.85 13.12 13.16
CA LEU A 179 1.28 11.73 13.15
C LEU A 179 1.22 11.18 11.74
N GLY A 180 2.16 10.31 11.42
CA GLY A 180 2.31 9.74 10.08
C GLY A 180 1.55 8.44 9.86
N ASP A 181 1.07 7.77 10.91
CA ASP A 181 0.36 6.50 10.81
C ASP A 181 -0.99 6.59 11.52
N ALA A 182 -1.90 5.66 11.25
CA ALA A 182 -3.18 5.51 11.95
C ALA A 182 -3.46 4.04 12.27
N ILE A 183 -4.07 3.79 13.43
CA ILE A 183 -4.69 2.51 13.76
C ILE A 183 -6.18 2.61 13.55
N CYS A 184 -6.67 1.68 12.74
CA CYS A 184 -8.06 1.60 12.36
C CYS A 184 -8.62 0.22 12.70
N VAL A 185 -9.93 0.16 12.87
CA VAL A 185 -10.71 -1.03 13.12
C VAL A 185 -11.84 -1.10 12.10
N GLU A 186 -12.17 -2.31 11.64
CA GLU A 186 -13.27 -2.52 10.70
C GLU A 186 -14.59 -2.07 11.34
N ILE A 187 -15.42 -1.38 10.54
CA ILE A 187 -16.76 -0.95 10.97
C ILE A 187 -17.69 -2.15 10.89
N GLU A 188 -18.40 -2.46 11.98
CA GLU A 188 -19.44 -3.49 12.02
C GLU A 188 -20.73 -3.11 11.25
#